data_AF-A0A7S2NSZ5-F1
#
_entry.id   AF-A0A7S2NSZ5-F1
#
_cell.length_a   1.000
_cell.length_b   1.000
_cell.length_c   1.000
_cell.angle_alpha   90.00
_cell.angle_beta   90.00
_cell.angle_gamma   90.00
#
_symmetry.space_group_name_H-M   'P 1'
#
loop_
_entity.id
_entity.type
_entity.pdbx_description
1 polymer ?
#
loop_
_entity_poly.entity_id
_entity_poly.type
_entity_poly.pdbx_seq_one_letter_code
_entity_poly.pdbx_strand_id
1 'polypeptide(L)'
;DDEYQRTMGALFAVYWLMRLDTDGAAAFCFGVDDDWRPLSAESTSPRRAASEMERRRAFFEEVQWSFFQDVLTSAGLLADAGGDAQGDAAGASARPARWHNEERTLAMLALTAIHDIMKVKALVPTVAAEHGSFRGYAAGEAIHDHDVALGYVLERYPGALPSFQRLPKAQQETLQFTQGKMEFNMGWLVQAE
;
A
#
# COMPACT_ATOMS: atom_id res chain seq x y z
N ASP A 1 -2.34 18.18 7.26
CA ASP A 1 -3.54 17.86 6.48
C ASP A 1 -3.27 17.20 5.15
N ASP A 2 -2.38 17.74 4.30
CA ASP A 2 -2.10 17.13 2.98
C ASP A 2 -1.55 15.69 3.05
N GLU A 3 -0.59 15.40 3.94
CA GLU A 3 -0.06 14.03 4.08
C GLU A 3 -1.11 13.06 4.63
N TYR A 4 -2.01 13.52 5.51
CA TYR A 4 -3.13 12.71 5.97
C TYR A 4 -4.06 12.34 4.80
N GLN A 5 -4.41 13.31 3.95
CA GLN A 5 -5.25 13.06 2.78
C GLN A 5 -4.56 12.13 1.77
N ARG A 6 -3.24 12.27 1.57
CA ARG A 6 -2.44 11.37 0.72
C ARG A 6 -2.44 9.94 1.25
N THR A 7 -2.21 9.76 2.54
CA THR A 7 -2.26 8.43 3.17
C THR A 7 -3.66 7.83 3.04
N MET A 8 -4.71 8.59 3.31
CA MET A 8 -6.08 8.12 3.12
C MET A 8 -6.37 7.74 1.67
N GLY A 9 -5.87 8.52 0.71
CA GLY A 9 -5.95 8.20 -0.73
C GLY A 9 -5.22 6.90 -1.08
N ALA A 10 -4.04 6.65 -0.51
CA ALA A 10 -3.31 5.40 -0.71
C ALA A 10 -4.03 4.18 -0.13
N LEU A 11 -4.59 4.30 1.07
CA LEU A 11 -5.40 3.23 1.67
C LEU A 11 -6.67 2.95 0.86
N PHE A 12 -7.31 4.01 0.36
CA PHE A 12 -8.49 3.92 -0.50
C PHE A 12 -8.15 3.24 -1.83
N ALA A 13 -7.02 3.63 -2.46
CA ALA A 13 -6.51 3.00 -3.68
C ALA A 13 -6.29 1.50 -3.49
N VAL A 14 -5.60 1.09 -2.42
CA VAL A 14 -5.39 -0.33 -2.10
C VAL A 14 -6.72 -1.08 -1.95
N TYR A 15 -7.67 -0.51 -1.21
CA TYR A 15 -8.98 -1.13 -0.99
C TYR A 15 -9.70 -1.43 -2.31
N TRP A 16 -9.71 -0.49 -3.26
CA TRP A 16 -10.38 -0.71 -4.55
C TRP A 16 -9.60 -1.60 -5.50
N LEU A 17 -8.26 -1.55 -5.49
CA LEU A 17 -7.45 -2.49 -6.27
C LEU A 17 -7.63 -3.94 -5.80
N MET A 18 -7.93 -4.17 -4.52
CA MET A 18 -8.29 -5.50 -4.01
C MET A 18 -9.69 -5.97 -4.43
N ARG A 19 -10.52 -5.10 -5.03
CA ARG A 19 -11.91 -5.36 -5.47
C ARG A 19 -12.10 -5.29 -6.98
N LEU A 20 -11.01 -5.48 -7.74
CA LEU A 20 -11.05 -5.39 -9.21
C LEU A 20 -11.95 -6.44 -9.87
N ASP A 21 -12.30 -7.52 -9.18
CA ASP A 21 -13.25 -8.54 -9.64
C ASP A 21 -14.72 -8.11 -9.53
N THR A 22 -15.01 -7.02 -8.81
CA THR A 22 -16.35 -6.46 -8.68
C THR A 22 -16.45 -5.09 -9.33
N ASP A 23 -16.09 -4.06 -8.58
CA ASP A 23 -16.41 -2.66 -8.83
C ASP A 23 -15.23 -1.73 -8.52
N GLY A 24 -14.11 -2.31 -8.13
CA GLY A 24 -12.90 -1.60 -7.75
C GLY A 24 -12.31 -0.75 -8.84
N ALA A 25 -12.35 -1.20 -10.10
CA ALA A 25 -11.80 -0.42 -11.21
C ALA A 25 -12.55 0.91 -11.39
N ALA A 26 -13.89 0.87 -11.29
CA ALA A 26 -14.72 2.06 -11.43
C ALA A 26 -14.54 3.00 -10.23
N ALA A 27 -14.56 2.46 -9.01
CA ALA A 27 -14.36 3.24 -7.81
C ALA A 27 -12.95 3.85 -7.70
N PHE A 28 -11.92 3.14 -8.18
CA PHE A 28 -10.56 3.63 -8.27
C PHE A 28 -10.45 4.79 -9.27
N CYS A 29 -11.04 4.66 -10.46
CA CYS A 29 -10.92 5.68 -11.50
C CYS A 29 -11.84 6.88 -11.30
N PHE A 30 -13.03 6.69 -10.76
CA PHE A 30 -14.08 7.72 -10.74
C PHE A 30 -14.51 8.11 -9.32
N GLY A 31 -14.00 7.44 -8.29
CA GLY A 31 -14.38 7.64 -6.89
C GLY A 31 -15.73 7.00 -6.56
N VAL A 32 -16.29 7.42 -5.42
CA VAL A 32 -17.58 6.95 -4.92
C VAL A 32 -18.51 8.12 -4.57
N ASP A 33 -19.80 7.83 -4.46
CA ASP A 33 -20.79 8.74 -3.88
C ASP A 33 -20.82 8.67 -2.33
N ASP A 34 -21.72 9.44 -1.71
CA ASP A 34 -21.89 9.50 -0.25
C ASP A 34 -22.36 8.14 0.35
N ASP A 35 -22.93 7.26 -0.47
CA ASP A 35 -23.35 5.91 -0.10
C ASP A 35 -22.25 4.85 -0.36
N TRP A 36 -21.01 5.30 -0.67
CA TRP A 36 -19.88 4.44 -1.03
C TRP A 36 -20.10 3.61 -2.30
N ARG A 37 -21.00 4.05 -3.19
CA ARG A 37 -21.22 3.40 -4.48
C ARG A 37 -20.23 3.92 -5.53
N PRO A 38 -19.64 3.03 -6.33
CA PRO A 38 -18.75 3.41 -7.43
C PRO A 38 -19.42 4.37 -8.40
N LEU A 39 -18.69 5.43 -8.75
CA LEU A 39 -19.08 6.34 -9.83
C LEU A 39 -18.62 5.77 -11.18
N SER A 40 -19.17 6.32 -12.26
CA SER A 40 -18.78 5.99 -13.63
C SER A 40 -18.39 7.24 -14.41
N ALA A 41 -17.96 7.04 -15.66
CA ALA A 41 -17.63 8.15 -16.55
C ALA A 41 -18.86 8.99 -16.96
N GLU A 42 -20.06 8.54 -16.61
CA GLU A 42 -21.37 9.19 -16.84
C GLU A 42 -21.89 9.88 -15.58
N SER A 43 -21.23 9.70 -14.42
CA SER A 43 -21.62 10.33 -13.17
C SER A 43 -21.54 11.86 -13.28
N THR A 44 -22.65 12.53 -12.96
CA THR A 44 -22.77 13.98 -13.01
C THR A 44 -22.34 14.67 -11.71
N SER A 45 -22.18 13.89 -10.63
CA SER A 45 -21.73 14.33 -9.32
C SER A 45 -20.66 13.38 -8.77
N PRO A 46 -19.55 13.89 -8.18
CA PRO A 46 -19.18 15.30 -8.13
C PRO A 46 -18.81 15.84 -9.52
N ARG A 47 -19.04 17.13 -9.73
CA ARG A 47 -18.74 17.77 -11.03
C ARG A 47 -17.23 17.91 -11.18
N ARG A 48 -16.67 17.24 -12.20
CA ARG A 48 -15.24 17.29 -12.55
C ARG A 48 -15.02 18.04 -13.86
N ALA A 49 -13.77 18.49 -14.08
CA ALA A 49 -13.41 19.12 -15.34
C ALA A 49 -13.47 18.10 -16.49
N ALA A 50 -13.87 18.53 -17.69
CA ALA A 50 -13.99 17.63 -18.84
C ALA A 50 -12.66 16.94 -19.19
N SER A 51 -11.54 17.66 -19.11
CA SER A 51 -10.19 17.11 -19.32
C SER A 51 -9.76 16.12 -18.24
N GLU A 52 -10.27 16.24 -17.02
CA GLU A 52 -10.03 15.26 -15.96
C GLU A 52 -10.82 13.97 -16.25
N MET A 53 -12.09 14.11 -16.63
CA MET A 53 -12.95 12.96 -16.98
C MET A 53 -12.43 12.20 -18.21
N GLU A 54 -11.89 12.90 -19.20
CA GLU A 54 -11.25 12.29 -20.37
C GLU A 54 -10.05 11.44 -19.96
N ARG A 55 -9.16 11.96 -19.10
CA ARG A 55 -8.00 11.21 -18.58
C ARG A 55 -8.41 9.99 -17.75
N ARG A 56 -9.37 10.15 -16.84
CA ARG A 56 -9.88 9.04 -16.01
C ARG A 56 -10.55 7.96 -16.87
N ARG A 57 -11.31 8.34 -17.91
CA ARG A 57 -11.92 7.42 -18.86
C ARG A 57 -10.86 6.67 -19.67
N ALA A 58 -9.88 7.39 -20.24
CA ALA A 58 -8.79 6.77 -20.98
C ALA A 58 -8.02 5.77 -20.11
N PHE A 59 -7.66 6.15 -18.88
CA PHE A 59 -7.02 5.25 -17.94
C PHE A 59 -7.89 4.01 -17.66
N PHE A 60 -9.18 4.18 -17.36
CA PHE A 60 -10.08 3.06 -17.08
C PHE A 60 -10.16 2.04 -18.22
N GLU A 61 -10.19 2.54 -19.47
CA GLU A 61 -10.33 1.71 -20.68
C GLU A 61 -9.01 1.08 -21.14
N GLU A 62 -7.88 1.77 -20.96
CA GLU A 62 -6.59 1.34 -21.48
C GLU A 62 -5.74 0.53 -20.49
N VAL A 63 -5.99 0.65 -19.18
CA VAL A 63 -5.17 -0.06 -18.19
C VAL A 63 -5.39 -1.57 -18.25
N GLN A 64 -4.30 -2.31 -18.07
CA GLN A 64 -4.34 -3.77 -17.92
C GLN A 64 -4.62 -4.14 -16.46
N TRP A 65 -5.90 -4.09 -16.08
CA TRP A 65 -6.36 -4.37 -14.70
C TRP A 65 -5.90 -5.73 -14.16
N SER A 66 -5.75 -6.73 -15.02
CA SER A 66 -5.26 -8.07 -14.64
C SER A 66 -3.86 -8.01 -14.02
N PHE A 67 -2.98 -7.11 -14.47
CA PHE A 67 -1.64 -7.01 -13.90
C PHE A 67 -1.66 -6.56 -12.44
N PHE A 68 -2.57 -5.66 -12.06
CA PHE A 68 -2.75 -5.29 -10.66
C PHE A 68 -3.23 -6.48 -9.83
N GLN A 69 -4.18 -7.25 -10.36
CA GLN A 69 -4.64 -8.46 -9.68
C GLN A 69 -3.53 -9.51 -9.54
N ASP A 70 -2.70 -9.69 -10.57
CA ASP A 70 -1.57 -10.62 -10.57
C ASP A 70 -0.52 -10.21 -9.53
N VAL A 71 -0.24 -8.90 -9.41
CA VAL A 71 0.68 -8.37 -8.40
C VAL A 71 0.14 -8.63 -6.98
N LEU A 72 -1.14 -8.33 -6.73
CA LEU A 72 -1.76 -8.57 -5.43
C LEU A 72 -1.81 -10.07 -5.09
N THR A 73 -2.05 -10.92 -6.08
CA THR A 73 -2.04 -12.39 -5.91
C THR A 73 -0.64 -12.92 -5.65
N SER A 74 0.35 -12.46 -6.41
CA SER A 74 1.77 -12.82 -6.23
C SER A 74 2.34 -12.34 -4.89
N ALA A 75 1.87 -11.20 -4.38
CA ALA A 75 2.18 -10.72 -3.04
C ALA A 75 1.51 -11.56 -1.92
N GLY A 76 0.59 -12.46 -2.28
CA GLY A 76 -0.23 -13.25 -1.36
C GLY A 76 -1.25 -12.40 -0.61
N LEU A 77 -1.64 -11.24 -1.15
CA LEU A 77 -2.73 -10.42 -0.62
C LEU A 77 -4.08 -10.98 -1.07
N LEU A 78 -4.17 -11.40 -2.34
CA LEU A 78 -5.33 -12.09 -2.90
C LEU A 78 -5.02 -13.56 -3.17
N ALA A 79 -6.05 -14.41 -3.12
CA ALA A 79 -5.96 -15.81 -3.50
C ALA A 79 -7.29 -16.29 -4.11
N ASP A 80 -7.19 -17.12 -5.13
CA ASP A 80 -8.35 -17.77 -5.75
C ASP A 80 -8.67 -19.08 -5.02
N ALA A 81 -9.94 -19.49 -5.08
CA ALA A 81 -10.42 -20.76 -4.54
C ALA A 81 -9.80 -21.92 -5.34
N GLY A 82 -8.62 -22.39 -4.92
CA GLY A 82 -7.89 -23.48 -5.55
C GLY A 82 -6.37 -23.29 -5.59
N GLY A 83 -5.86 -22.10 -5.25
CA GLY A 83 -4.42 -21.88 -5.09
C GLY A 83 -3.91 -22.57 -3.82
N ASP A 84 -2.76 -23.22 -3.90
CA ASP A 84 -2.07 -23.92 -2.81
C ASP A 84 -1.70 -22.96 -1.67
N ALA A 85 -2.69 -22.58 -0.86
CA ALA A 85 -2.46 -21.97 0.44
C ALA A 85 -2.01 -23.07 1.39
N GLN A 86 -0.73 -23.39 1.34
CA GLN A 86 -0.05 -24.15 2.38
C GLN A 86 0.03 -23.25 3.63
N GLY A 87 -1.02 -23.31 4.47
CA GLY A 87 -1.12 -22.51 5.68
C GLY A 87 -2.51 -22.59 6.31
N ASP A 88 -2.61 -23.47 7.30
CA ASP A 88 -3.60 -23.54 8.36
C ASP A 88 -5.04 -23.95 7.98
N ALA A 89 -5.22 -25.27 8.03
CA ALA A 89 -6.49 -25.95 8.21
C ALA A 89 -7.08 -25.61 9.60
N ALA A 90 -7.94 -24.59 9.66
CA ALA A 90 -8.90 -24.44 10.74
C ALA A 90 -10.21 -23.84 10.20
N GLY A 91 -11.23 -24.70 10.09
CA GLY A 91 -12.61 -24.28 9.86
C GLY A 91 -13.02 -24.18 8.39
N ALA A 92 -13.39 -25.32 7.80
CA ALA A 92 -14.04 -25.39 6.50
C ALA A 92 -15.46 -24.80 6.57
N SER A 93 -15.56 -23.47 6.47
CA SER A 93 -16.69 -22.84 5.77
C SER A 93 -16.26 -22.65 4.31
N ALA A 94 -17.17 -22.84 3.36
CA ALA A 94 -16.89 -22.71 1.94
C ALA A 94 -16.25 -21.34 1.66
N ARG A 95 -14.93 -21.32 1.44
CA ARG A 95 -14.22 -20.07 1.10
C ARG A 95 -14.82 -19.54 -0.21
N PRO A 96 -15.11 -18.23 -0.29
CA PRO A 96 -15.58 -17.62 -1.53
C PRO A 96 -14.57 -17.85 -2.67
N ALA A 97 -15.05 -17.75 -3.91
CA ALA A 97 -14.27 -17.98 -5.13
C ALA A 97 -12.94 -17.18 -5.17
N ARG A 98 -12.90 -16.06 -4.45
CA ARG A 98 -11.71 -15.26 -4.18
C ARG A 98 -11.73 -14.79 -2.72
N TRP A 99 -10.58 -14.81 -2.07
CA TRP A 99 -10.42 -14.33 -0.69
C TRP A 99 -9.11 -13.56 -0.54
N HIS A 100 -8.98 -12.77 0.52
CA HIS A 100 -7.76 -12.03 0.81
C HIS A 100 -7.13 -12.51 2.12
N ASN A 101 -5.81 -12.42 2.23
CA ASN A 101 -5.10 -12.72 3.46
C ASN A 101 -5.19 -11.49 4.39
N GLU A 102 -6.03 -11.58 5.43
CA GLU A 102 -6.29 -10.48 6.37
C GLU A 102 -5.01 -9.96 7.04
N GLU A 103 -4.13 -10.85 7.52
CA GLU A 103 -2.90 -10.47 8.21
C GLU A 103 -1.92 -9.74 7.29
N ARG A 104 -1.69 -10.27 6.08
CA ARG A 104 -0.83 -9.64 5.08
C ARG A 104 -1.39 -8.30 4.60
N THR A 105 -2.71 -8.22 4.44
CA THR A 105 -3.39 -6.99 4.04
C THR A 105 -3.25 -5.92 5.13
N LEU A 106 -3.53 -6.27 6.38
CA LEU A 106 -3.36 -5.36 7.51
C LEU A 106 -1.90 -4.90 7.65
N ALA A 107 -0.94 -5.82 7.53
CA ALA A 107 0.48 -5.50 7.59
C ALA A 107 0.88 -4.51 6.49
N MET A 108 0.38 -4.71 5.26
CA MET A 108 0.64 -3.79 4.16
C MET A 108 0.04 -2.40 4.42
N LEU A 109 -1.25 -2.32 4.81
CA LEU A 109 -1.91 -1.05 5.12
C LEU A 109 -1.21 -0.29 6.26
N ALA A 110 -0.82 -1.00 7.32
CA ALA A 110 -0.11 -0.40 8.45
C ALA A 110 1.26 0.16 8.02
N LEU A 111 1.99 -0.56 7.16
CA LEU A 111 3.28 -0.10 6.64
C LEU A 111 3.14 1.07 5.69
N THR A 112 2.10 1.12 4.86
CA THR A 112 1.79 2.29 4.03
C THR A 112 1.59 3.53 4.89
N ALA A 113 0.84 3.42 6.00
CA ALA A 113 0.65 4.53 6.92
C ALA A 113 1.96 4.93 7.62
N ILE A 114 2.77 3.97 8.09
CA ILE A 114 4.06 4.24 8.75
C ILE A 114 5.06 4.87 7.77
N HIS A 115 5.11 4.40 6.52
CA HIS A 115 5.91 4.98 5.44
C HIS A 115 5.59 6.47 5.26
N ASP A 116 4.31 6.83 5.21
CA ASP A 116 3.91 8.23 5.06
C ASP A 116 4.18 9.08 6.30
N ILE A 117 4.10 8.49 7.51
CA ILE A 117 4.52 9.19 8.74
C ILE A 117 5.99 9.63 8.65
N MET A 118 6.86 8.87 7.96
CA MET A 118 8.27 9.25 7.77
C MET A 118 8.46 10.46 6.84
N LYS A 119 7.41 10.95 6.17
CA LYS A 119 7.44 12.25 5.45
C LYS A 119 7.32 13.44 6.41
N VAL A 120 6.88 13.22 7.65
CA VAL A 120 6.83 14.26 8.67
C VAL A 120 8.23 14.50 9.20
N LYS A 121 8.86 15.61 8.78
CA LYS A 121 10.25 15.97 9.14
C LYS A 121 10.57 15.91 10.65
N ALA A 122 9.59 16.17 11.51
CA ALA A 122 9.78 16.10 12.96
C ALA A 122 9.90 14.67 13.50
N LEU A 123 9.50 13.66 12.72
CA LEU A 123 9.46 12.26 13.11
C LEU A 123 10.55 11.43 12.41
N VAL A 124 11.36 12.03 11.54
CA VAL A 124 12.45 11.32 10.89
C VAL A 124 13.54 10.94 11.90
N PRO A 125 14.11 9.74 11.81
CA PRO A 125 15.14 9.30 12.72
C PRO A 125 16.46 10.03 12.46
N THR A 126 17.29 10.11 13.50
CA THR A 126 18.70 10.49 13.40
C THR A 126 19.56 9.23 13.50
N VAL A 127 20.63 9.14 12.72
CA VAL A 127 21.55 8.00 12.80
C VAL A 127 22.23 8.01 14.17
N ALA A 128 21.95 7.01 15.00
CA ALA A 128 22.58 6.89 16.31
C ALA A 128 24.09 6.66 16.19
N ALA A 129 24.84 7.19 17.16
CA ALA A 129 26.31 7.13 17.16
C ALA A 129 26.85 5.69 17.07
N GLU A 130 26.18 4.75 17.74
CA GLU A 130 26.52 3.32 17.74
C GLU A 130 26.36 2.63 16.38
N HIS A 131 25.59 3.21 15.46
CA HIS A 131 25.37 2.66 14.12
C HIS A 131 26.37 3.18 13.07
N GLY A 132 27.18 4.18 13.41
CA GLY A 132 28.25 4.71 12.56
C GLY A 132 27.74 5.48 11.34
N SER A 133 27.32 4.78 10.29
CA SER A 133 26.70 5.38 9.10
C SER A 133 25.60 4.48 8.57
N PHE A 134 24.61 5.07 7.91
CA PHE A 134 23.51 4.36 7.30
C PHE A 134 23.19 4.94 5.93
N ARG A 135 23.51 4.19 4.87
CA ARG A 135 23.14 4.51 3.48
C ARG A 135 23.41 5.96 3.06
N GLY A 136 24.62 6.43 3.34
CA GLY A 136 25.05 7.79 3.00
C GLY A 136 24.88 8.82 4.13
N TYR A 137 24.11 8.51 5.17
CA TYR A 137 23.95 9.37 6.34
C TYR A 137 24.98 9.03 7.43
N ALA A 138 25.63 10.04 7.99
CA ALA A 138 26.60 9.89 9.08
C ALA A 138 25.91 9.84 10.45
N ALA A 139 26.60 9.30 11.46
CA ALA A 139 26.17 9.38 12.85
C ALA A 139 25.85 10.84 13.26
N GLY A 140 24.70 11.04 13.89
CA GLY A 140 24.17 12.35 14.27
C GLY A 140 23.41 13.08 13.16
N GLU A 141 23.36 12.53 11.95
CA GLU A 141 22.63 13.12 10.82
C GLU A 141 21.16 12.65 10.80
N ALA A 142 20.24 13.59 10.55
CA ALA A 142 18.82 13.29 10.37
C ALA A 142 18.56 12.73 8.97
N ILE A 143 17.81 11.62 8.90
CA ILE A 143 17.51 10.94 7.64
C ILE A 143 16.27 11.60 7.01
N HIS A 144 16.47 12.59 6.15
CA HIS A 144 15.37 13.34 5.54
C HIS A 144 14.70 12.62 4.36
N ASP A 145 15.36 11.62 3.81
CA ASP A 145 14.75 10.70 2.85
C ASP A 145 13.83 9.72 3.60
N HIS A 146 12.53 9.76 3.30
CA HIS A 146 11.50 9.01 4.01
C HIS A 146 11.61 7.49 3.81
N ASP A 147 12.06 7.03 2.63
CA ASP A 147 12.27 5.61 2.34
C ASP A 147 13.47 5.09 3.14
N VAL A 148 14.56 5.87 3.19
CA VAL A 148 15.74 5.56 4.00
C VAL A 148 15.42 5.63 5.50
N ALA A 149 14.59 6.58 5.93
CA ALA A 149 14.16 6.76 7.30
C ALA A 149 13.38 5.54 7.82
N LEU A 150 12.38 5.08 7.06
CA LEU A 150 11.63 3.87 7.40
C LEU A 150 12.56 2.66 7.41
N GLY A 151 13.42 2.51 6.39
CA GLY A 151 14.41 1.44 6.33
C GLY A 151 15.32 1.39 7.56
N TYR A 152 15.73 2.55 8.07
CA TYR A 152 16.55 2.65 9.29
C TYR A 152 15.81 2.15 10.53
N VAL A 153 14.55 2.55 10.70
CA VAL A 153 13.72 2.08 11.82
C VAL A 153 13.51 0.57 11.73
N LEU A 154 13.17 0.04 10.56
CA LEU A 154 12.94 -1.40 10.36
C LEU A 154 14.21 -2.25 10.58
N GLU A 155 15.40 -1.72 10.24
CA GLU A 155 16.67 -2.45 10.37
C GLU A 155 17.27 -2.33 11.78
N ARG A 156 17.25 -1.13 12.38
CA ARG A 156 17.99 -0.82 13.60
C ARG A 156 17.13 -0.70 14.85
N TYR A 157 15.85 -0.37 14.69
CA TYR A 157 14.92 -0.19 15.80
C TYR A 157 13.58 -0.89 15.54
N PRO A 158 13.55 -2.19 15.20
CA PRO A 158 12.30 -2.88 14.91
C PRO A 158 11.31 -2.83 16.09
N GLY A 159 11.80 -2.72 17.32
CA GLY A 159 10.97 -2.55 18.53
C GLY A 159 10.21 -1.21 18.61
N ALA A 160 10.59 -0.20 17.83
CA ALA A 160 9.78 1.01 17.67
C ALA A 160 8.48 0.74 16.88
N LEU A 161 8.41 -0.38 16.16
CA LEU A 161 7.24 -0.88 15.44
C LEU A 161 6.88 -2.28 15.93
N PRO A 162 6.25 -2.42 17.11
CA PRO A 162 5.98 -3.73 17.73
C PRO A 162 5.19 -4.68 16.84
N SER A 163 4.32 -4.16 15.97
CA SER A 163 3.59 -4.95 14.97
C SER A 163 4.54 -5.59 13.95
N PHE A 164 5.50 -4.83 13.43
CA PHE A 164 6.54 -5.33 12.53
C PHE A 164 7.47 -6.34 13.22
N GLN A 165 7.95 -6.03 14.43
CA GLN A 165 8.85 -6.92 15.18
C GLN A 165 8.24 -8.31 15.45
N ARG A 166 6.91 -8.38 15.59
CA ARG A 166 6.17 -9.61 15.86
C ARG A 166 5.89 -10.46 14.62
N LEU A 167 6.11 -9.93 13.41
CA LEU A 167 5.94 -10.69 12.18
C LEU A 167 6.95 -11.83 12.10
N PRO A 168 6.63 -12.97 11.45
CA PRO A 168 7.62 -13.99 11.10
C PRO A 168 8.79 -13.38 10.33
N LYS A 169 10.01 -13.91 10.55
CA LYS A 169 11.24 -13.35 9.98
C LYS A 169 11.20 -13.22 8.45
N ALA A 170 10.63 -14.20 7.75
CA ALA A 170 10.46 -14.15 6.29
C ALA A 170 9.57 -12.97 5.83
N GLN A 171 8.54 -12.62 6.61
CA GLN A 171 7.71 -11.46 6.33
C GLN A 171 8.48 -10.16 6.64
N GLN A 172 9.22 -10.10 7.74
CA GLN A 172 10.08 -8.94 8.04
C GLN A 172 11.08 -8.66 6.91
N GLU A 173 11.73 -9.71 6.40
CA GLU A 173 12.70 -9.61 5.29
C GLU A 173 12.05 -9.11 3.99
N THR A 174 10.85 -9.60 3.67
CA THR A 174 10.06 -9.15 2.51
C THR A 174 9.71 -7.66 2.63
N LEU A 175 9.33 -7.22 3.83
CA LEU A 175 8.95 -5.83 4.08
C LEU A 175 10.17 -4.89 4.07
N GLN A 176 11.30 -5.31 4.66
CA GLN A 176 12.56 -4.57 4.57
C GLN A 176 13.06 -4.45 3.13
N PHE A 177 12.85 -5.48 2.31
CA PHE A 177 13.21 -5.45 0.90
C PHE A 177 12.32 -4.46 0.12
N THR A 178 11.00 -4.55 0.29
CA THR A 178 10.05 -3.70 -0.45
C THR A 178 10.13 -2.23 -0.04
N GLN A 179 10.11 -1.94 1.26
CA GLN A 179 10.10 -0.57 1.80
C GLN A 179 11.50 0.06 1.88
N GLY A 180 12.54 -0.78 1.94
CA GLY A 180 13.89 -0.32 2.17
C GLY A 180 14.86 -0.57 1.03
N LYS A 181 14.60 -1.38 0.00
CA LYS A 181 15.62 -1.70 -1.02
C LYS A 181 15.16 -1.56 -2.46
N MET A 182 13.86 -1.63 -2.74
CA MET A 182 13.36 -1.52 -4.10
C MET A 182 13.23 -0.08 -4.62
N GLU A 183 13.36 0.95 -3.77
CA GLU A 183 13.02 2.34 -4.12
C GLU A 183 11.62 2.46 -4.77
N PHE A 184 10.75 1.47 -4.54
CA PHE A 184 9.46 1.32 -5.20
C PHE A 184 8.37 1.78 -4.23
N ASN A 185 7.85 2.98 -4.49
CA ASN A 185 6.84 3.60 -3.66
C ASN A 185 5.45 3.22 -4.18
N MET A 186 4.63 2.55 -3.37
CA MET A 186 3.23 2.25 -3.73
C MET A 186 2.40 3.55 -3.94
N GLY A 187 2.84 4.67 -3.38
CA GLY A 187 2.29 5.99 -3.67
C GLY A 187 2.44 6.42 -5.13
N TRP A 188 3.35 5.82 -5.91
CA TRP A 188 3.41 6.04 -7.37
C TRP A 188 2.17 5.51 -8.09
N LEU A 189 1.47 4.51 -7.54
CA LEU A 189 0.18 4.04 -8.07
C LEU A 189 -0.94 5.05 -7.81
N VAL A 190 -0.79 5.90 -6.78
CA VAL A 190 -1.75 6.95 -6.40
C VAL A 190 -1.47 8.26 -7.14
N GLN A 191 -0.21 8.52 -7.51
CA GLN A 191 0.20 9.70 -8.29
C GLN A 191 -0.24 9.67 -9.77
N ALA A 192 -0.90 8.59 -10.21
CA ALA A 192 -1.54 8.51 -11.52
C ALA A 192 -2.95 9.14 -11.56
N GLU A 193 -3.47 9.67 -10.44
CA GLU A 193 -4.61 10.59 -10.40
C GLU A 193 -4.22 12.04 -10.79
#